data_AF-A0A392VGK2-F1
#
_entry.id   AF-A0A392VGK2-F1
#
_cell.length_a   1.000
_cell.length_b   1.000
_cell.length_c   1.000
_cell.angle_alpha   90.00
_cell.angle_beta   90.00
_cell.angle_gamma   90.00
#
_symmetry.space_group_name_H-M   'P 1'
#
loop_
_entity.id
_entity.type
_entity.pdbx_description
1 polymer ?
#
loop_
_entity_poly.entity_id
_entity_poly.type
_entity_poly.pdbx_seq_one_letter_code
_entity_poly.pdbx_strand_id
1 'polypeptide(L)' 'KTQRDLEKREREVHAAGTRVLASFNHQNPPRFRGDGGPAAADLWLQAIEKVLGAIHCPEEEMVTLATYQLL' A
#
# COMPACT_ATOMS: atom_id res chain seq x y z
N LYS A 1 -14.21 8.18 -25.86
CA LYS A 1 -13.66 8.50 -24.53
C LYS A 1 -12.82 9.76 -24.69
N THR A 2 -13.10 10.83 -23.95
CA THR A 2 -12.46 12.16 -24.17
C THR A 2 -11.15 12.23 -23.39
N GLN A 3 -10.10 12.87 -23.93
CA GLN A 3 -8.80 13.08 -23.26
C GLN A 3 -8.96 13.57 -21.80
N ARG A 4 -9.88 14.50 -21.59
CA ARG A 4 -10.25 15.09 -20.29
C ARG A 4 -10.75 14.07 -19.26
N ASP A 5 -11.45 13.02 -19.70
CA ASP A 5 -11.96 11.98 -18.81
C ASP A 5 -10.82 11.08 -18.30
N LEU A 6 -9.79 10.88 -19.12
CA LEU A 6 -8.58 10.13 -18.75
C LEU A 6 -7.72 10.94 -17.77
N GLU A 7 -7.48 12.21 -18.04
CA GLU A 7 -6.70 13.09 -17.15
C GLU A 7 -7.37 13.28 -15.78
N LYS A 8 -8.71 13.39 -15.74
CA LYS A 8 -9.48 13.44 -14.49
C LYS A 8 -9.30 12.15 -13.69
N ARG A 9 -9.36 11.00 -14.37
CA ARG A 9 -9.14 9.69 -13.74
C ARG A 9 -7.71 9.55 -13.22
N GLU A 10 -6.70 9.98 -13.96
CA GLU A 10 -5.30 9.94 -13.51
C GLU A 10 -5.07 10.79 -12.26
N ARG A 11 -5.66 11.99 -12.19
CA ARG A 11 -5.58 12.85 -11.00
C ARG A 11 -6.29 12.23 -9.79
N GLU A 12 -7.44 11.60 -10.00
CA GLU A 12 -8.16 10.89 -8.95
C GLU A 12 -7.39 9.68 -8.43
N VAL A 13 -6.75 8.92 -9.32
CA VAL A 13 -5.84 7.81 -8.97
C VAL A 13 -4.64 8.32 -8.18
N HIS A 14 -3.99 9.40 -8.62
CA HIS A 14 -2.83 9.96 -7.93
C HIS A 14 -3.19 10.51 -6.53
N ALA A 15 -4.36 11.15 -6.41
CA ALA A 15 -4.88 11.65 -5.14
C ALA A 15 -5.32 10.52 -4.21
N ALA A 16 -5.90 9.45 -4.75
CA ALA A 16 -6.22 8.23 -4.02
C ALA A 16 -4.94 7.60 -3.45
N GLY A 17 -3.90 7.42 -4.26
CA GLY A 17 -2.63 6.85 -3.79
C GLY A 17 -1.92 7.69 -2.74
N THR A 18 -1.99 9.02 -2.85
CA THR A 18 -1.48 9.92 -1.81
C THR A 18 -2.23 9.73 -0.48
N ARG A 19 -3.55 9.54 -0.54
CA ARG A 19 -4.39 9.31 0.65
C ARG A 19 -4.20 7.92 1.24
N VAL A 20 -4.01 6.90 0.41
CA VAL A 20 -3.73 5.53 0.84
C VAL A 20 -2.35 5.45 1.50
N LEU A 21 -1.32 6.06 0.91
CA LEU A 21 0.03 6.15 1.50
C LEU A 21 0.03 6.86 2.86
N ALA A 22 -0.70 7.97 2.97
CA ALA A 22 -0.84 8.70 4.24
C ALA A 22 -1.55 7.86 5.30
N SER A 23 -2.61 7.14 4.92
CA SER A 23 -3.34 6.25 5.81
C SER A 23 -2.49 5.05 6.24
N PHE A 24 -1.72 4.48 5.31
CA PHE A 24 -0.77 3.41 5.57
C PHE A 24 0.29 3.85 6.58
N ASN A 25 0.95 4.99 6.37
CA ASN A 25 1.92 5.53 7.31
C ASN A 25 1.31 5.84 8.70
N HIS A 26 0.07 6.31 8.74
CA HIS A 26 -0.64 6.57 10.00
C HIS A 26 -0.84 5.30 10.84
N GLN A 27 -1.00 4.15 10.18
CA GLN A 27 -1.15 2.84 10.84
C GLN A 27 0.16 2.27 11.39
N ASN A 28 1.29 2.98 11.24
CA ASN A 28 2.62 2.57 11.73
C ASN A 28 2.96 1.11 11.36
N PRO A 29 3.03 0.79 10.06
CA PRO A 29 3.22 -0.56 9.58
C PRO A 29 4.57 -1.11 10.08
N PRO A 30 4.63 -2.39 10.46
CA PRO A 30 5.88 -3.00 10.90
C PRO A 30 6.88 -3.08 9.74
N ARG A 31 8.16 -2.83 10.02
CA ARG A 31 9.26 -3.05 9.04
C ARG A 31 9.66 -4.51 9.00
N PHE A 32 9.89 -5.03 7.80
CA PHE A 32 10.50 -6.34 7.63
C PHE A 32 11.97 -6.28 8.02
N ARG A 33 12.42 -7.17 8.91
CA ARG A 33 13.81 -7.19 9.39
C ARG A 33 14.67 -8.30 8.77
N GLY A 34 14.05 -9.29 8.11
CA GLY A 34 14.75 -10.39 7.44
C GLY A 34 15.52 -11.35 8.35
N ASP A 35 15.56 -11.11 9.66
CA ASP A 35 16.38 -11.83 10.65
C ASP A 35 15.65 -12.98 11.38
N GLY A 36 14.31 -12.97 11.38
CA GLY A 36 13.49 -13.91 12.18
C GLY A 36 13.09 -15.23 11.52
N GLY A 37 13.61 -15.55 10.33
CA GLY A 37 13.24 -16.76 9.59
C GLY A 37 11.79 -16.76 9.05
N PRO A 38 11.31 -17.89 8.49
CA PRO A 38 10.04 -17.96 7.77
C PRO A 38 8.81 -17.55 8.62
N ALA A 39 8.75 -17.95 9.89
CA ALA A 39 7.63 -17.62 10.77
C ALA A 39 7.54 -16.12 11.08
N ALA A 40 8.68 -15.42 11.20
CA ALA A 40 8.68 -13.97 11.38
C ALA A 40 8.26 -13.23 10.10
N ALA A 41 8.58 -13.80 8.93
CA ALA A 41 8.10 -13.28 7.65
C ALA A 41 6.59 -13.43 7.51
N ASP A 42 6.02 -14.58 7.90
CA ASP A 42 4.57 -14.79 7.90
C ASP A 42 3.84 -13.82 8.84
N LEU A 43 4.36 -13.62 10.05
CA LEU A 43 3.79 -12.66 11.01
C LEU A 43 3.87 -11.22 10.49
N TRP A 44 4.96 -10.86 9.82
CA TRP A 44 5.10 -9.56 9.19
C TRP A 44 4.09 -9.38 8.04
N LEU A 45 3.96 -10.36 7.15
CA LEU A 45 2.98 -10.36 6.06
C LEU A 45 1.56 -10.19 6.59
N GLN A 46 1.17 -10.99 7.59
CA GLN A 46 -0.17 -10.93 8.18
C GLN A 46 -0.46 -9.56 8.81
N ALA A 47 0.53 -8.93 9.43
CA ALA A 47 0.39 -7.59 10.00
C ALA A 47 0.24 -6.52 8.91
N ILE A 48 0.96 -6.65 7.80
CA ILE A 48 0.84 -5.76 6.63
C ILE A 48 -0.52 -5.92 5.96
N GLU A 49 -0.98 -7.15 5.73
CA GLU A 49 -2.31 -7.43 5.17
C GLU A 49 -3.43 -6.83 6.03
N LYS A 50 -3.29 -6.89 7.36
CA LYS A 50 -4.24 -6.26 8.29
C LYS A 50 -4.28 -4.74 8.14
N VAL A 51 -3.12 -4.09 8.00
CA VAL A 51 -3.04 -2.64 7.78
C VAL A 51 -3.65 -2.25 6.42
N LEU A 52 -3.35 -3.02 5.37
CA LEU A 52 -3.90 -2.80 4.02
C LEU A 52 -5.43 -2.99 3.98
N GLY A 53 -5.94 -4.00 4.68
CA GLY A 53 -7.37 -4.22 4.86
C GLY A 53 -8.05 -3.09 5.64
N ALA A 54 -7.39 -2.56 6.68
CA ALA A 54 -7.91 -1.46 7.49
C ALA A 54 -8.04 -0.14 6.73
N ILE A 55 -7.19 0.10 5.73
CA ILE A 55 -7.24 1.32 4.90
C ILE A 55 -8.08 1.13 3.62
N HIS A 56 -8.74 -0.02 3.45
CA HIS A 56 -9.45 -0.42 2.22
C HIS A 56 -8.62 -0.16 0.96
N CYS A 57 -7.34 -0.56 0.98
CA CYS A 57 -6.44 -0.36 -0.14
C CYS A 57 -6.93 -1.14 -1.37
N PRO A 58 -7.20 -0.50 -2.51
CA PRO A 58 -7.50 -1.22 -3.74
C PRO A 58 -6.26 -1.95 -4.25
N GLU A 59 -6.46 -3.15 -4.79
CA GLU A 59 -5.39 -4.06 -5.24
C GLU A 59 -4.46 -3.45 -6.30
N GLU A 60 -4.96 -2.53 -7.13
CA GLU A 60 -4.18 -1.75 -8.10
C GLU A 60 -3.10 -0.87 -7.44
N GLU A 61 -3.26 -0.49 -6.17
CA GLU A 61 -2.33 0.39 -5.45
C GLU A 61 -1.42 -0.36 -4.46
N MET A 62 -1.78 -1.59 -4.08
CA MET A 62 -0.98 -2.43 -3.18
C MET A 62 0.40 -2.76 -3.76
N VAL A 63 0.48 -3.01 -5.08
CA VAL A 63 1.76 -3.32 -5.76
C VAL A 63 2.71 -2.12 -5.71
N THR A 64 2.19 -0.92 -5.95
CA THR A 64 2.97 0.32 -5.88
C THR A 64 3.47 0.57 -4.46
N LEU A 65 2.64 0.37 -3.43
CA LEU A 65 3.02 0.56 -2.03
C LEU A 65 4.04 -0.47 -1.53
N ALA A 66 3.89 -1.74 -1.94
CA ALA A 66 4.83 -2.80 -1.57
C ALA A 66 6.24 -2.53 -2.11
N THR A 67 6.38 -1.93 -3.31
CA THR A 67 7.70 -1.58 -3.85
C THR A 67 8.45 -0.53 -3.03
N TYR A 68 7.75 0.37 -2.33
CA TYR A 68 8.39 1.29 -1.38
C TYR A 68 8.94 0.61 -0.13
N GLN A 69 8.55 -0.65 0.16
CA GLN A 69 9.04 -1.44 1.29
C GLN A 69 10.20 -2.38 0.92
N LEU A 70 10.62 -2.42 -0.35
CA LEU A 70 11.68 -3.30 -0.86
C LEU A 70 13.07 -2.62 -0.94
N LEU A 71 13.34 -1.60 -0.11
CA LEU A 71 14.67 -0.99 0.00
C LEU A 71 15.66 -1.91 0.72
#